data_AF-A0A5D4U722-F1
#
_entry.id   AF-A0A5D4U722-F1
#
_cell.length_a   1.000
_cell.length_b   1.000
_cell.length_c   1.000
_cell.angle_alpha   90.00
_cell.angle_beta   90.00
_cell.angle_gamma   90.00
#
_symmetry.space_group_name_H-M   'P 1'
#
loop_
_entity.id
_entity.type
_entity.pdbx_description
1 polymer ?
#
loop_
_entity_poly.entity_id
_entity_poly.type
_entity_poly.pdbx_seq_one_letter_code
_entity_poly.pdbx_strand_id
1 'polypeptide(L)'
;MELNMISYESIGPIKLGMTRDQIRSVLNSKVTEFKKTQWDENTTDSFDELGIHVFYKAGHICEAVEVSEPANPTFNGNKLVGIPFKQVRQFLQKYDKDLSIDTDGIISEVLGISLYIDGVDDEEKEQVQSVMFFEKGYYDDLLSV
;
A
#
# COMPACT_ATOMS: atom_id res chain seq x y z
N MET A 1 6.05 -3.86 15.39
CA MET A 1 6.11 -4.89 14.33
C MET A 1 6.94 -4.34 13.19
N GLU A 2 7.81 -5.14 12.59
CA GLU A 2 8.61 -4.73 11.44
C GLU A 2 7.83 -4.95 10.15
N LEU A 3 7.74 -3.93 9.30
CA LEU A 3 6.94 -3.91 8.07
C LEU A 3 7.85 -3.76 6.85
N ASN A 4 8.61 -4.81 6.57
CA ASN A 4 9.49 -4.87 5.39
C ASN A 4 8.70 -5.38 4.19
N MET A 5 8.70 -4.62 3.10
CA MET A 5 8.05 -4.99 1.86
C MET A 5 8.95 -5.87 1.01
N ILE A 6 8.36 -6.95 0.50
CA ILE A 6 8.91 -7.81 -0.55
C ILE A 6 7.93 -7.75 -1.71
N SER A 7 8.41 -7.29 -2.86
CA SER A 7 7.59 -7.07 -4.07
C SER A 7 6.73 -8.28 -4.40
N TYR A 8 5.42 -8.04 -4.57
CA TYR A 8 4.42 -9.07 -4.88
C TYR A 8 4.34 -10.25 -3.91
N GLU A 9 4.88 -10.11 -2.70
CA GLU A 9 4.84 -11.18 -1.71
C GLU A 9 4.20 -10.73 -0.41
N SER A 10 4.77 -9.73 0.27
CA SER A 10 4.39 -9.43 1.66
C SER A 10 4.81 -8.06 2.15
N ILE A 11 4.14 -7.58 3.20
CA ILE A 11 4.66 -6.57 4.13
C ILE A 11 4.74 -7.14 5.54
N GLY A 12 5.96 -7.26 6.06
CA GLY A 12 6.18 -7.92 7.35
C GLY A 12 5.50 -9.30 7.38
N PRO A 13 4.54 -9.56 8.29
CA PRO A 13 3.90 -10.86 8.39
C PRO A 13 2.65 -11.02 7.51
N ILE A 14 2.18 -9.96 6.85
CA ILE A 14 1.01 -10.02 5.95
C ILE A 14 1.48 -10.43 4.55
N LYS A 15 0.91 -11.49 3.99
CA LYS A 15 1.20 -11.92 2.61
C LYS A 15 -0.02 -11.72 1.71
N LEU A 16 0.25 -11.39 0.44
CA LEU A 16 -0.79 -11.48 -0.60
C LEU A 16 -1.34 -12.90 -0.66
N GLY A 17 -2.64 -13.03 -0.91
CA GLY A 17 -3.31 -14.32 -0.95
C GLY A 17 -3.69 -14.90 0.42
N MET A 18 -3.31 -14.27 1.54
CA MET A 18 -3.84 -14.68 2.85
C MET A 18 -5.34 -14.41 2.95
N THR A 19 -6.05 -15.26 3.69
CA THR A 19 -7.45 -15.00 4.04
C THR A 19 -7.53 -13.90 5.09
N ARG A 20 -8.69 -13.22 5.14
CA ARG A 20 -9.02 -12.27 6.20
C ARG A 20 -8.75 -12.80 7.62
N ASP A 21 -9.16 -14.02 7.91
CA ASP A 21 -8.95 -14.63 9.24
C ASP A 21 -7.48 -14.86 9.56
N GLN A 22 -6.67 -15.27 8.57
CA GLN A 22 -5.23 -15.41 8.73
C GLN A 22 -4.58 -14.06 9.07
N ILE A 23 -4.96 -12.99 8.36
CA ILE A 23 -4.42 -11.66 8.59
C ILE A 23 -4.81 -11.14 9.97
N ARG A 24 -6.09 -11.25 10.35
CA ARG A 24 -6.55 -10.85 11.69
C ARG A 24 -5.82 -11.60 12.79
N SER A 25 -5.59 -12.89 12.60
CA SER A 25 -4.82 -13.70 13.56
C SER A 25 -3.35 -13.26 13.65
N VAL A 26 -2.74 -12.91 12.52
CA VAL A 26 -1.34 -12.48 12.47
C VAL A 26 -1.15 -11.09 13.08
N LEU A 27 -2.06 -10.16 12.79
CA LEU A 27 -2.00 -8.79 13.30
C LEU A 27 -2.43 -8.71 14.77
N ASN A 28 -3.33 -9.58 15.20
CA ASN A 28 -3.79 -9.70 16.59
C ASN A 28 -4.08 -8.34 17.24
N SER A 29 -4.77 -7.48 16.48
CA SER A 29 -5.11 -6.12 16.86
C SER A 29 -6.60 -5.88 16.63
N LYS A 30 -7.13 -4.80 17.21
CA LYS A 30 -8.52 -4.41 17.01
C LYS A 30 -8.76 -4.07 15.54
N VAL A 31 -9.83 -4.63 14.97
CA VAL A 31 -10.23 -4.41 13.58
C VAL A 31 -11.60 -3.77 13.51
N THR A 32 -11.74 -2.81 12.60
CA THR A 32 -13.03 -2.24 12.17
C THR A 32 -13.23 -2.56 10.70
N GLU A 33 -14.43 -2.94 10.29
CA GLU A 33 -14.76 -3.16 8.88
C GLU A 33 -15.48 -1.95 8.30
N PHE A 34 -15.13 -1.57 7.08
CA PHE A 34 -15.86 -0.56 6.30
C PHE A 34 -15.76 -0.85 4.81
N LYS A 35 -16.64 -0.28 3.98
CA LYS A 35 -16.44 -0.30 2.53
C LYS A 35 -15.68 0.95 2.11
N LYS A 36 -14.58 0.81 1.36
CA LYS A 36 -13.80 1.97 0.87
C LYS A 36 -14.63 2.76 -0.13
N THR A 37 -15.38 2.07 -0.98
CA THR A 37 -16.37 2.64 -1.88
C THR A 37 -17.70 1.89 -1.79
N GLN A 38 -18.79 2.51 -2.21
CA GLN A 38 -20.10 1.84 -2.26
C GLN A 38 -20.14 0.64 -3.21
N TRP A 39 -19.21 0.57 -4.17
CA TRP A 39 -19.14 -0.47 -5.20
C TRP A 39 -18.28 -1.66 -4.83
N ASP A 40 -17.49 -1.56 -3.74
CA ASP A 40 -16.63 -2.66 -3.32
C ASP A 40 -17.46 -3.90 -2.96
N GLU A 41 -17.05 -5.05 -3.50
CA GLU A 41 -17.67 -6.34 -3.19
C GLU A 41 -17.43 -6.71 -1.72
N ASN A 42 -16.23 -6.41 -1.20
CA ASN A 42 -15.82 -6.72 0.16
C ASN A 42 -15.61 -5.47 1.01
N THR A 43 -15.68 -5.64 2.32
CA THR A 43 -15.21 -4.64 3.28
C THR A 43 -13.68 -4.65 3.37
N THR A 44 -13.10 -3.48 3.60
CA THR A 44 -11.74 -3.27 4.07
C THR A 44 -11.65 -3.56 5.57
N ASP A 45 -10.58 -4.22 5.99
CA ASP A 45 -10.22 -4.29 7.42
C ASP A 45 -9.33 -3.10 7.77
N SER A 46 -9.76 -2.36 8.79
CA SER A 46 -9.04 -1.23 9.36
C SER A 46 -8.41 -1.61 10.69
N PHE A 47 -7.09 -1.59 10.76
CA PHE A 47 -6.31 -1.73 11.99
C PHE A 47 -5.72 -0.37 12.35
N ASP A 48 -6.57 0.57 12.76
CA ASP A 48 -6.23 1.98 12.97
C ASP A 48 -5.03 2.17 13.91
N GLU A 49 -4.96 1.38 14.98
CA GLU A 49 -3.86 1.42 15.95
C GLU A 49 -2.49 1.05 15.34
N LEU A 50 -2.51 0.32 14.22
CA LEU A 50 -1.32 -0.09 13.48
C LEU A 50 -1.06 0.77 12.25
N GLY A 51 -2.02 1.60 11.80
CA GLY A 51 -1.94 2.32 10.53
C GLY A 51 -1.97 1.39 9.32
N ILE A 52 -2.83 0.36 9.34
CA ILE A 52 -2.91 -0.66 8.29
C ILE A 52 -4.36 -0.81 7.82
N HIS A 53 -4.58 -0.72 6.52
CA HIS A 53 -5.81 -1.13 5.84
C HIS A 53 -5.54 -2.34 4.96
N VAL A 54 -6.45 -3.31 4.94
CA VAL A 54 -6.33 -4.53 4.12
C VAL A 54 -7.51 -4.62 3.17
N PHE A 55 -7.22 -4.74 1.88
CA PHE A 55 -8.19 -4.85 0.80
C PHE A 55 -8.30 -6.29 0.32
N TYR A 56 -9.52 -6.69 -0.03
CA TYR A 56 -9.84 -8.08 -0.31
C TYR A 56 -10.65 -8.24 -1.60
N LYS A 57 -10.20 -9.16 -2.45
CA LYS A 57 -10.98 -9.65 -3.59
C LYS A 57 -11.99 -10.70 -3.15
N ALA A 58 -12.78 -11.16 -4.12
CA ALA A 58 -13.74 -12.25 -3.96
C ALA A 58 -13.18 -13.42 -3.14
N GLY A 59 -13.97 -13.89 -2.18
CA GLY A 59 -13.56 -14.92 -1.22
C GLY A 59 -12.75 -14.42 -0.02
N HIS A 60 -12.72 -13.10 0.23
CA HIS A 60 -12.02 -12.48 1.35
C HIS A 60 -10.50 -12.77 1.37
N ILE A 61 -9.91 -12.73 0.17
CA ILE A 61 -8.48 -12.98 -0.06
C ILE A 61 -7.76 -11.65 -0.22
N CYS A 62 -6.67 -11.46 0.50
CA CYS A 62 -5.88 -10.23 0.46
C CYS A 62 -5.28 -9.98 -0.93
N GLU A 63 -5.62 -8.83 -1.51
CA GLU A 63 -5.11 -8.39 -2.81
C GLU A 63 -4.23 -7.13 -2.70
N ALA A 64 -4.43 -6.33 -1.65
CA ALA A 64 -3.60 -5.16 -1.36
C ALA A 64 -3.65 -4.78 0.11
N VAL A 65 -2.64 -4.03 0.56
CA VAL A 65 -2.60 -3.45 1.91
C VAL A 65 -1.99 -2.07 1.83
N GLU A 66 -2.70 -1.09 2.40
CA GLU A 66 -2.24 0.28 2.56
C GLU A 66 -1.73 0.47 3.98
N VAL A 67 -0.60 1.17 4.09
CA VAL A 67 0.07 1.48 5.35
C VAL A 67 0.40 2.95 5.44
N SER A 68 0.05 3.56 6.56
CA SER A 68 0.28 4.98 6.89
C SER A 68 0.75 5.10 8.34
N GLU A 69 1.02 6.31 8.82
CA GLU A 69 1.34 6.49 10.24
C GLU A 69 0.22 5.92 11.14
N PRO A 70 0.55 5.21 12.24
CA PRO A 70 1.85 5.09 12.90
C PRO A 70 2.78 3.97 12.37
N ALA A 71 2.40 3.23 11.33
CA ALA A 71 3.28 2.24 10.72
C ALA A 71 4.51 2.91 10.09
N ASN A 72 5.62 2.15 10.04
CA ASN A 72 6.88 2.59 9.45
C ASN A 72 7.36 1.54 8.45
N PRO A 73 6.73 1.45 7.26
CA PRO A 73 7.08 0.46 6.26
C PRO A 73 8.44 0.77 5.65
N THR A 74 9.19 -0.29 5.32
CA THR A 74 10.46 -0.16 4.61
C THR A 74 10.50 -1.02 3.34
N PHE A 75 11.25 -0.56 2.35
CA PHE A 75 11.58 -1.33 1.16
C PHE A 75 13.08 -1.30 0.93
N ASN A 76 13.71 -2.46 0.79
CA ASN A 76 15.18 -2.60 0.74
C ASN A 76 15.91 -1.79 1.83
N GLY A 77 15.38 -1.80 3.05
CA GLY A 77 15.94 -1.10 4.21
C GLY A 77 15.70 0.42 4.25
N ASN A 78 14.94 0.99 3.32
CA ASN A 78 14.63 2.42 3.29
C ASN A 78 13.19 2.67 3.76
N LYS A 79 12.99 3.60 4.69
CA LYS A 79 11.67 4.08 5.10
C LYS A 79 10.98 4.78 3.92
N LEU A 80 9.67 4.61 3.77
CA LEU A 80 8.90 5.28 2.72
C LEU A 80 7.93 6.34 3.26
N VAL A 81 7.11 6.02 4.27
CA VAL A 81 6.12 6.95 4.85
C VAL A 81 6.80 8.08 5.63
N GLY A 82 6.29 9.30 5.51
CA GLY A 82 6.84 10.52 6.12
C GLY A 82 8.17 10.98 5.52
N ILE A 83 8.61 10.35 4.42
CA ILE A 83 9.81 10.77 3.68
C ILE A 83 9.38 11.69 2.52
N PRO A 84 10.17 12.72 2.17
CA PRO A 84 9.83 13.59 1.03
C PRO A 84 9.61 12.80 -0.25
N PHE A 85 8.50 13.07 -0.93
CA PHE A 85 8.05 12.36 -2.13
C PHE A 85 9.13 12.27 -3.20
N LYS A 86 9.81 13.38 -3.48
CA LYS A 86 10.94 13.43 -4.42
C LYS A 86 12.01 12.39 -4.10
N GLN A 87 12.35 12.21 -2.82
CA GLN A 87 13.39 11.26 -2.41
C GLN A 87 12.92 9.81 -2.60
N VAL A 88 11.68 9.51 -2.21
CA VAL A 88 11.11 8.17 -2.38
C VAL A 88 10.96 7.83 -3.86
N ARG A 89 10.47 8.78 -4.68
CA ARG A 89 10.42 8.66 -6.15
C ARG A 89 11.79 8.31 -6.73
N GLN A 90 12.81 9.12 -6.45
CA GLN A 90 14.17 8.89 -6.95
C GLN A 90 14.75 7.54 -6.51
N PHE A 91 14.37 7.07 -5.33
CA PHE A 91 14.75 5.76 -4.84
C PHE A 91 14.05 4.63 -5.61
N LEU A 92 12.72 4.68 -5.76
CA LEU A 92 11.96 3.68 -6.52
C LEU A 92 12.38 3.64 -8.00
N GLN A 93 12.73 4.80 -8.57
CA GLN A 93 13.28 4.93 -9.94
C GLN A 93 14.57 4.14 -10.18
N LYS A 94 15.25 3.66 -9.14
CA LYS A 94 16.41 2.77 -9.28
C LYS A 94 16.01 1.36 -9.71
N TYR A 95 14.77 0.96 -9.43
CA TYR A 95 14.23 -0.38 -9.69
C TYR A 95 13.18 -0.39 -10.81
N ASP A 96 12.40 0.69 -10.93
CA ASP A 96 11.37 0.86 -11.95
C ASP A 96 11.59 2.19 -12.68
N LYS A 97 11.98 2.14 -13.95
CA LYS A 97 12.24 3.37 -14.74
C LYS A 97 10.96 4.01 -15.27
N ASP A 98 9.88 3.25 -15.33
CA ASP A 98 8.64 3.60 -16.00
C ASP A 98 7.50 3.75 -14.98
N LEU A 99 7.82 4.33 -13.82
CA LEU A 99 6.84 4.67 -12.79
C LEU A 99 5.69 5.48 -13.41
N SER A 100 4.46 5.05 -13.15
CA SER A 100 3.28 5.88 -13.42
C SER A 100 3.18 6.94 -12.33
N ILE A 101 3.06 8.20 -12.73
CA ILE A 101 3.04 9.36 -11.83
C ILE A 101 1.83 10.22 -12.18
N ASP A 102 1.04 10.56 -11.18
CA ASP A 102 -0.07 11.52 -11.29
C ASP A 102 0.03 12.58 -10.17
N THR A 103 -1.02 13.36 -9.97
CA THR A 103 -1.05 14.43 -8.95
C THR A 103 -1.10 13.91 -7.52
N ASP A 104 -1.49 12.64 -7.34
CA ASP A 104 -1.83 12.07 -6.03
C ASP A 104 -0.80 11.03 -5.60
N GLY A 105 0.15 10.67 -6.48
CA GLY A 105 1.35 9.94 -6.12
C GLY A 105 1.98 9.14 -7.25
N ILE A 106 2.34 7.89 -6.95
CA ILE A 106 3.12 7.00 -7.85
C ILE A 106 2.56 5.59 -7.81
N ILE A 107 2.58 4.91 -8.96
CA ILE A 107 2.36 3.47 -9.08
C ILE A 107 3.59 2.84 -9.75
N SER A 108 4.13 1.78 -9.13
CA SER A 108 5.17 0.91 -9.68
C SER A 108 4.62 -0.49 -9.90
N GLU A 109 4.32 -0.84 -11.15
CA GLU A 109 3.94 -2.21 -11.51
C GLU A 109 5.13 -3.17 -11.58
N VAL A 110 6.37 -2.67 -11.61
CA VAL A 110 7.53 -3.55 -11.46
C VAL A 110 7.64 -4.06 -10.02
N LEU A 111 7.27 -3.22 -9.04
CA LEU A 111 7.46 -3.50 -7.62
C LEU A 111 6.20 -3.96 -6.89
N GLY A 112 5.01 -3.68 -7.43
CA GLY A 112 3.75 -3.88 -6.71
C GLY A 112 3.60 -2.90 -5.55
N ILE A 113 4.06 -1.65 -5.73
CA ILE A 113 4.07 -0.59 -4.72
C ILE A 113 3.46 0.68 -5.31
N SER A 114 2.56 1.31 -4.55
CA SER A 114 2.07 2.67 -4.84
C SER A 114 2.24 3.57 -3.63
N LEU A 115 2.36 4.87 -3.88
CA LEU A 115 2.52 5.91 -2.88
C LEU A 115 1.36 6.88 -3.01
N TYR A 116 0.89 7.41 -1.89
CA TYR A 116 -0.05 8.52 -1.85
C TYR A 116 0.61 9.75 -1.21
N ILE A 117 0.34 10.92 -1.78
CA ILE A 117 0.64 12.23 -1.20
C ILE A 117 -0.65 13.04 -1.08
N ASP A 118 -0.73 13.91 -0.08
CA ASP A 118 -1.78 14.92 -0.04
C ASP A 118 -1.46 15.92 -1.16
N GLY A 119 -2.20 15.84 -2.28
CA GLY A 119 -1.97 16.65 -3.49
C GLY A 119 -2.22 18.15 -3.27
N VAL A 120 -1.30 18.83 -2.58
CA VAL A 120 -1.25 20.29 -2.41
C VAL A 120 -0.11 20.89 -3.22
N ASP A 121 -0.24 22.19 -3.51
CA ASP A 121 0.44 23.05 -4.50
C ASP A 121 1.92 22.77 -4.90
N ASP A 122 2.70 22.01 -4.14
CA ASP A 122 4.10 21.69 -4.43
C ASP A 122 4.47 20.25 -4.00
N GLU A 123 4.20 19.27 -4.89
CA GLU A 123 4.53 17.85 -4.72
C GLU A 123 5.99 17.58 -4.30
N GLU A 124 6.91 18.48 -4.63
CA GLU A 124 8.33 18.34 -4.30
C GLU A 124 8.62 18.58 -2.81
N LYS A 125 7.70 19.24 -2.10
CA LYS A 125 7.76 19.48 -0.66
C LYS A 125 6.94 18.48 0.15
N GLU A 126 6.05 17.76 -0.51
CA GLU A 126 5.16 16.82 0.16
C GLU A 126 5.89 15.57 0.68
N GLN A 127 5.33 15.00 1.73
CA GLN A 127 5.76 13.73 2.30
C GLN A 127 4.80 12.63 1.86
N VAL A 128 5.35 11.43 1.69
CA VAL A 128 4.53 10.24 1.43
C VAL A 128 3.63 9.98 2.64
N GLN A 129 2.32 10.02 2.44
CA GLN A 129 1.31 9.85 3.49
C GLN A 129 0.98 8.38 3.73
N SER A 130 0.83 7.62 2.64
CA SER A 130 0.65 6.18 2.69
C SER A 130 1.43 5.49 1.58
N VAL A 131 1.71 4.22 1.82
CA VAL A 131 2.22 3.29 0.81
C VAL A 131 1.27 2.12 0.74
N MET A 132 0.96 1.66 -0.46
CA MET A 132 0.22 0.42 -0.65
C MET A 132 1.12 -0.59 -1.35
N PHE A 133 1.07 -1.84 -0.89
CA PHE A 133 1.59 -2.98 -1.65
C PHE A 133 0.41 -3.81 -2.16
N PHE A 134 0.52 -4.30 -3.39
CA PHE A 134 -0.62 -4.89 -4.10
C PHE A 134 -0.20 -6.07 -4.97
N GLU A 135 -1.16 -6.91 -5.34
CA GLU A 135 -0.96 -8.05 -6.23
C GLU A 135 -0.84 -7.67 -7.70
N LYS A 136 -0.28 -8.58 -8.51
CA LYS A 136 -0.19 -8.36 -9.95
C LYS A 136 -1.59 -8.21 -10.56
N GLY A 137 -1.73 -7.21 -11.41
CA GLY A 137 -2.98 -6.90 -12.09
C GLY A 137 -3.96 -6.04 -11.28
N TYR A 138 -3.58 -5.59 -10.07
CA TYR A 138 -4.44 -4.75 -9.24
C TYR A 138 -4.89 -3.45 -9.95
N TYR A 139 -4.03 -2.88 -10.80
CA TYR A 139 -4.32 -1.66 -11.56
C TYR A 139 -4.67 -1.92 -13.04
N ASP A 140 -4.78 -3.17 -13.49
CA ASP A 140 -5.03 -3.49 -14.91
C ASP A 140 -6.33 -2.81 -15.40
N ASP A 141 -7.39 -2.82 -14.58
CA ASP A 141 -8.68 -2.21 -14.94
C ASP A 141 -8.65 -0.67 -14.94
N LEU A 142 -7.70 -0.04 -14.25
CA LEU A 142 -7.52 1.42 -14.23
C LEU A 142 -6.57 1.93 -15.33
N LEU A 143 -5.61 1.11 -15.74
CA LEU A 143 -4.57 1.47 -16.71
C LEU A 143 -4.87 0.96 -18.14
N SER A 144 -5.95 0.20 -18.31
CA SER A 144 -6.51 -0.17 -19.62
C SER A 144 -7.14 1.03 -20.32
N VAL A 145 -6.32 1.88 -20.94
CA VAL A 145 -6.73 2.99 -21.83
C VAL A 145 -6.47 2.64 -23.29
#